data_AF-A0AAW8P1D4-F1
#
_entry.id   AF-A0AAW8P1D4-F1
#
_cell.length_a   1.000
_cell.length_b   1.000
_cell.length_c   1.000
_cell.angle_alpha   90.00
_cell.angle_beta   90.00
_cell.angle_gamma   90.00
#
_symmetry.space_group_name_H-M   'P 1'
#
loop_
_entity.id
_entity.type
_entity.pdbx_description
1 polymer ?
#
loop_
_entity_poly.entity_id
_entity_poly.type
_entity_poly.pdbx_seq_one_letter_code
_entity_poly.pdbx_strand_id
1 'polypeptide(L)'
;MIMMSGGFAKLALLTPFTQERFGVPAAPYYAAKFIAARTAGCGPCAMLVVRMAEEAGVSAQQLASIARPGSADADMRLAADYATAVLANSFDLADMIETARSRFGEKGLWGLASAVAAGQFYPTLKRGVGAALSCDLLPAEFREVA
;
A
#
# COMPACT_ATOMS: atom_id res chain seq x y z
N MET A 1 -3.24 30.18 -18.40
CA MET A 1 -2.65 30.21 -17.05
C MET A 1 -3.70 29.66 -16.09
N ILE A 2 -3.71 28.33 -15.88
CA ILE A 2 -4.68 27.71 -14.97
C ILE A 2 -4.23 28.06 -13.56
N MET A 3 -4.91 29.02 -12.95
CA MET A 3 -4.73 29.35 -11.54
C MET A 3 -5.02 28.07 -10.75
N MET A 4 -3.97 27.45 -10.21
CA MET A 4 -4.06 26.21 -9.45
C MET A 4 -4.95 26.53 -8.25
N SER A 5 -6.22 26.13 -8.31
CA SER A 5 -7.18 26.44 -7.26
C SER A 5 -6.63 25.90 -5.92
N GLY A 6 -7.01 26.52 -4.80
CA GLY A 6 -6.50 26.13 -3.48
C GLY A 6 -6.63 24.63 -3.18
N GLY A 7 -7.58 23.93 -3.82
CA GLY A 7 -7.70 22.47 -3.78
C GLY A 7 -6.53 21.72 -4.42
N PHE A 8 -6.11 22.09 -5.63
CA PHE A 8 -4.97 21.46 -6.30
C PHE A 8 -3.64 21.75 -5.60
N ALA A 9 -3.49 22.93 -4.99
CA ALA A 9 -2.32 23.22 -4.15
C ALA A 9 -2.26 22.30 -2.92
N LYS A 10 -3.40 22.08 -2.23
CA LYS A 10 -3.48 21.12 -1.11
C LYS A 10 -3.20 19.69 -1.56
N LEU A 11 -3.71 19.29 -2.73
CA LEU A 11 -3.42 17.98 -3.31
C LEU A 11 -1.92 17.79 -3.59
N ALA A 12 -1.25 18.82 -4.10
CA ALA A 12 0.20 18.78 -4.35
C ALA A 12 1.01 18.56 -3.06
N LEU A 13 0.58 19.15 -1.94
CA LEU A 13 1.19 18.95 -0.62
C LEU A 13 0.97 17.54 -0.05
N LEU A 14 -0.02 16.79 -0.53
CA LEU A 14 -0.25 15.42 -0.11
C LEU A 14 0.71 14.42 -0.77
N THR A 15 1.19 14.70 -1.98
CA THR A 15 2.11 13.84 -2.72
C THR A 15 3.32 13.36 -1.88
N PRO A 16 4.10 14.23 -1.20
CA PRO A 16 5.22 13.78 -0.37
C PRO A 16 4.78 12.85 0.77
N PHE A 17 3.61 13.09 1.37
CA PHE A 17 3.06 12.19 2.40
C PHE A 17 2.80 10.78 1.84
N THR A 18 2.31 10.66 0.61
CA THR A 18 2.05 9.33 -0.01
C THR A 18 3.31 8.50 -0.29
N GLN A 19 4.49 9.10 -0.14
CA GLN A 19 5.78 8.46 -0.34
C GLN A 19 6.57 8.31 0.97
N GLU A 20 6.12 8.92 2.07
CA GLU A 20 6.81 8.91 3.36
C GLU A 20 6.63 7.57 4.09
N ARG A 21 7.75 7.01 4.56
CA ARG A 21 7.83 5.70 5.21
C ARG A 21 7.92 5.79 6.72
N PHE A 22 8.18 6.97 7.28
CA PHE A 22 8.32 7.20 8.73
C PHE A 22 9.32 6.23 9.40
N GLY A 23 10.36 5.81 8.68
CA GLY A 23 11.39 4.89 9.17
C GLY A 23 11.06 3.39 9.03
N VAL A 24 9.90 3.01 8.47
CA VAL A 24 9.63 1.60 8.10
C VAL A 24 10.58 1.17 6.98
N PRO A 25 11.20 -0.02 7.06
CA PRO A 25 12.00 -0.56 5.97
C PRO A 25 11.20 -0.68 4.66
N ALA A 26 11.88 -0.61 3.51
CA ALA A 26 11.21 -0.60 2.21
C ALA A 26 10.27 -1.81 2.02
N ALA A 27 10.76 -3.01 2.33
CA ALA A 27 10.04 -4.26 2.11
C ALA A 27 8.65 -4.30 2.80
N PRO A 28 8.52 -4.13 4.13
CA PRO A 28 7.21 -4.07 4.79
C PRO A 28 6.36 -2.87 4.36
N TYR A 29 6.96 -1.70 4.09
CA TYR A 29 6.18 -0.54 3.60
C TYR A 29 5.50 -0.84 2.26
N TYR A 30 6.24 -1.37 1.29
CA TYR A 30 5.70 -1.68 -0.03
C TYR A 30 4.77 -2.89 0.00
N ALA A 31 4.95 -3.84 0.94
CA ALA A 31 3.99 -4.90 1.20
C ALA A 31 2.61 -4.35 1.59
N ALA A 32 2.56 -3.50 2.62
CA ALA A 32 1.31 -2.87 3.07
C ALA A 32 0.67 -1.99 1.97
N LYS A 33 1.49 -1.16 1.29
CA LYS A 33 1.03 -0.29 0.21
C LYS A 33 0.49 -1.08 -0.99
N PHE A 34 1.09 -2.22 -1.31
CA PHE A 34 0.65 -3.09 -2.40
C PHE A 34 -0.70 -3.72 -2.08
N ILE A 35 -0.87 -4.27 -0.87
CA ILE A 35 -2.17 -4.79 -0.42
C ILE A 35 -3.24 -3.71 -0.48
N ALA A 36 -2.93 -2.49 -0.02
CA ALA A 36 -3.87 -1.38 -0.13
C ALA A 36 -4.25 -1.05 -1.58
N ALA A 37 -3.28 -0.82 -2.47
CA ALA A 37 -3.59 -0.52 -3.87
C ALA A 37 -4.34 -1.65 -4.58
N ARG A 38 -4.03 -2.90 -4.25
CA ARG A 38 -4.71 -4.09 -4.78
C ARG A 38 -6.17 -4.14 -4.30
N THR A 39 -6.41 -4.01 -3.00
CA THR A 39 -7.77 -4.03 -2.40
C THR A 39 -8.63 -2.88 -2.88
N ALA A 40 -8.02 -1.74 -3.25
CA ALA A 40 -8.73 -0.65 -3.89
C ALA A 40 -9.33 -1.02 -5.26
N GLY A 41 -8.93 -2.14 -5.88
CA GLY A 41 -9.44 -2.60 -7.17
C GLY A 41 -8.90 -1.81 -8.37
N CYS A 42 -7.65 -1.34 -8.30
CA CYS A 42 -6.97 -0.67 -9.42
C CYS A 42 -5.68 -1.44 -9.79
N GLY A 43 -5.78 -2.35 -10.77
CA GLY A 43 -4.64 -3.15 -11.27
C GLY A 43 -3.41 -2.30 -11.65
N PRO A 44 -3.55 -1.21 -12.43
CA PRO A 44 -2.42 -0.36 -12.80
C PRO A 44 -1.81 0.36 -11.61
N CYS A 45 -2.62 0.73 -10.61
CA CYS A 45 -2.11 1.36 -9.39
C CYS A 45 -1.30 0.37 -8.54
N ALA A 46 -1.76 -0.88 -8.43
CA ALA A 46 -1.02 -1.94 -7.75
C ALA A 46 0.29 -2.27 -8.47
N MET A 47 0.31 -2.32 -9.80
CA MET A 47 1.55 -2.49 -10.57
C MET A 47 2.50 -1.28 -10.47
N LEU A 48 1.96 -0.07 -10.36
CA LEU A 48 2.77 1.10 -10.03
C LEU A 48 3.43 0.96 -8.66
N VAL A 49 2.76 0.37 -7.67
CA VAL A 49 3.38 0.07 -6.38
C VAL A 49 4.52 -0.95 -6.52
N VAL A 50 4.35 -1.99 -7.34
CA VAL A 50 5.44 -2.93 -7.65
C VAL A 50 6.64 -2.19 -8.22
N ARG A 51 6.43 -1.29 -9.20
CA ARG A 51 7.51 -0.48 -9.76
C ARG A 51 8.19 0.42 -8.74
N MET A 52 7.42 1.12 -7.90
CA MET A 52 7.97 1.96 -6.84
C MET A 52 8.77 1.14 -5.82
N ALA A 53 8.40 -0.12 -5.60
CA ALA A 53 9.12 -1.02 -4.71
C ALA A 53 10.48 -1.43 -5.31
N GLU A 54 10.52 -1.74 -6.61
CA GLU A 54 11.77 -2.03 -7.32
C GLU A 54 12.74 -0.85 -7.24
N GLU A 55 12.25 0.37 -7.44
CA GLU A 55 13.04 1.61 -7.31
C GLU A 55 13.58 1.83 -5.89
N ALA A 56 12.92 1.24 -4.89
CA ALA A 56 13.36 1.25 -3.50
C ALA A 56 14.17 0.00 -3.09
N GLY A 57 14.54 -0.86 -4.04
CA GLY A 57 15.36 -2.05 -3.82
C GLY A 57 14.59 -3.30 -3.36
N VAL A 58 13.25 -3.31 -3.48
CA VAL A 58 12.40 -4.47 -3.20
C VAL A 58 11.98 -5.09 -4.52
N SER A 59 12.45 -6.31 -4.80
CA SER A 59 12.14 -6.97 -6.07
C SER A 59 10.65 -7.30 -6.21
N ALA A 60 10.17 -7.33 -7.45
CA ALA A 60 8.84 -7.83 -7.79
C ALA A 60 8.59 -9.24 -7.24
N GLN A 61 9.62 -10.11 -7.22
CA GLN A 61 9.53 -11.45 -6.65
C GLN A 61 9.30 -11.44 -5.14
N GLN A 62 9.97 -10.55 -4.39
CA GLN A 62 9.73 -10.37 -2.96
C GLN A 62 8.30 -9.90 -2.69
N LEU A 63 7.75 -8.96 -3.48
CA LEU A 63 6.36 -8.56 -3.32
C LEU A 63 5.37 -9.67 -3.71
N ALA A 64 5.61 -10.38 -4.81
CA ALA A 64 4.77 -11.49 -5.25
C ALA A 64 4.71 -12.63 -4.20
N SER A 65 5.77 -12.80 -3.40
CA SER A 65 5.78 -13.78 -2.31
C SER A 65 4.69 -13.56 -1.25
N ILE A 66 4.18 -12.33 -1.11
CA ILE A 66 3.08 -12.02 -0.19
C ILE A 66 1.79 -12.76 -0.60
N ALA A 67 1.57 -12.93 -1.90
CA ALA A 67 0.38 -13.61 -2.43
C ALA A 67 0.39 -15.13 -2.20
N ARG A 68 1.51 -15.69 -1.72
CA ARG A 68 1.67 -17.12 -1.45
C ARG A 68 1.94 -17.36 0.03
N PRO A 69 1.08 -18.10 0.74
CA PRO A 69 1.29 -18.41 2.16
C PRO A 69 2.68 -18.97 2.45
N GLY A 70 3.35 -18.45 3.48
CA GLY A 70 4.64 -18.93 3.96
C GLY A 70 5.87 -18.60 3.10
N SER A 71 5.73 -17.88 1.99
CA SER A 71 6.87 -17.56 1.11
C SER A 71 7.47 -16.16 1.31
N ALA A 72 6.73 -15.26 1.96
CA ALA A 72 7.19 -13.91 2.26
C ALA A 72 8.07 -13.87 3.52
N ASP A 73 8.99 -12.91 3.54
CA ASP A 73 9.68 -12.50 4.76
C ASP A 73 8.65 -12.12 5.85
N ALA A 74 8.98 -12.40 7.11
CA ALA A 74 8.07 -12.24 8.24
C ALA A 74 7.57 -10.78 8.39
N ASP A 75 8.41 -9.79 8.13
CA ASP A 75 8.02 -8.39 8.22
C ASP A 75 7.07 -7.99 7.08
N MET A 76 7.35 -8.48 5.87
CA MET A 76 6.47 -8.26 4.71
C MET A 76 5.11 -8.91 4.94
N ARG A 77 5.09 -10.12 5.50
CA ARG A 77 3.85 -10.82 5.84
C ARG A 77 3.06 -10.06 6.90
N LEU A 78 3.71 -9.66 8.00
CA LEU A 78 3.06 -8.88 9.05
C LEU A 78 2.49 -7.57 8.51
N ALA A 79 3.23 -6.84 7.67
CA ALA A 79 2.75 -5.59 7.08
C ALA A 79 1.57 -5.79 6.12
N ALA A 80 1.56 -6.88 5.36
CA ALA A 80 0.45 -7.25 4.48
C ALA A 80 -0.81 -7.65 5.28
N ASP A 81 -0.65 -8.42 6.35
CA ASP A 81 -1.74 -8.82 7.24
C ASP A 81 -2.30 -7.61 7.99
N TYR A 82 -1.42 -6.71 8.48
CA TYR A 82 -1.80 -5.41 9.05
C TYR A 82 -2.64 -4.57 8.07
N ALA A 83 -2.19 -4.43 6.83
CA ALA A 83 -2.92 -3.66 5.83
C ALA A 83 -4.30 -4.27 5.54
N THR A 84 -4.38 -5.60 5.48
CA THR A 84 -5.64 -6.33 5.31
C THR A 84 -6.59 -6.08 6.48
N ALA A 85 -6.10 -6.21 7.72
CA ALA A 85 -6.87 -5.95 8.94
C ALA A 85 -7.43 -4.52 9.00
N VAL A 86 -6.60 -3.51 8.70
CA VAL A 86 -7.00 -2.10 8.67
C VAL A 86 -8.09 -1.85 7.63
N LEU A 87 -7.92 -2.38 6.42
CA LEU A 87 -8.88 -2.17 5.32
C LEU A 87 -10.19 -2.92 5.52
N ALA A 88 -10.14 -4.09 6.16
CA ALA A 88 -11.32 -4.89 6.49
C ALA A 88 -12.04 -4.42 7.76
N ASN A 89 -11.41 -3.53 8.55
CA ASN A 89 -11.84 -3.22 9.92
C ASN A 89 -12.09 -4.51 10.72
N SER A 90 -11.08 -5.38 10.74
CA SER A 90 -11.16 -6.72 11.31
C SER A 90 -11.38 -6.69 12.83
N PHE A 91 -11.97 -7.76 13.37
CA PHE A 91 -12.21 -7.90 14.82
C PHE A 91 -10.90 -7.92 15.64
N ASP A 92 -9.81 -8.43 15.06
CA ASP A 92 -8.47 -8.54 15.65
C ASP A 92 -7.59 -7.30 15.38
N LEU A 93 -8.15 -6.21 14.84
CA LEU A 93 -7.38 -5.03 14.44
C LEU A 93 -6.55 -4.45 15.59
N ALA A 94 -7.08 -4.45 16.82
CA ALA A 94 -6.37 -3.94 18.00
C ALA A 94 -5.08 -4.75 18.27
N ASP A 95 -5.16 -6.08 18.23
CA ASP A 95 -4.02 -6.98 18.44
C ASP A 95 -3.00 -6.86 17.30
N MET A 96 -3.49 -6.69 16.06
CA MET A 96 -2.66 -6.47 14.89
C MET A 96 -1.90 -5.14 14.96
N ILE A 97 -2.55 -4.07 15.42
CA ILE A 97 -1.89 -2.76 15.66
C ILE A 97 -0.78 -2.91 16.70
N GLU A 98 -1.04 -3.60 17.81
CA GLU A 98 -0.04 -3.77 18.86
C GLU A 98 1.13 -4.64 18.39
N THR A 99 0.86 -5.68 17.61
CA THR A 99 1.89 -6.53 17.00
C THR A 99 2.77 -5.71 16.04
N ALA A 100 2.17 -4.90 15.18
CA ALA A 100 2.88 -4.01 14.26
C ALA A 100 3.71 -2.95 15.01
N ARG A 101 3.14 -2.33 16.06
CA ARG A 101 3.84 -1.38 16.93
C ARG A 101 5.03 -2.02 17.61
N SER A 102 4.85 -3.21 18.18
CA SER A 102 5.93 -3.95 18.85
C SER A 102 7.07 -4.30 17.88
N ARG A 103 6.73 -4.64 16.63
CA ARG A 103 7.73 -5.03 15.62
C ARG A 103 8.49 -3.87 15.00
N PHE A 104 7.81 -2.77 14.69
CA PHE A 104 8.34 -1.65 13.91
C PHE A 104 8.54 -0.36 14.73
N GLY A 105 8.12 -0.36 15.99
CA GLY A 105 8.07 0.82 16.85
C GLY A 105 6.96 1.79 16.45
N GLU A 106 6.81 2.85 17.25
CA GLU A 106 5.72 3.81 17.06
C GLU A 106 5.80 4.54 15.71
N LYS A 107 6.99 5.01 15.32
CA LYS A 107 7.20 5.61 13.99
C LYS A 107 6.91 4.61 12.87
N GLY A 108 7.24 3.34 13.09
CA GLY A 108 6.96 2.27 12.15
C GLY A 108 5.46 2.04 11.94
N LEU A 109 4.67 2.07 13.00
CA LEU A 109 3.21 1.99 12.93
C LEU A 109 2.63 3.14 12.06
N TRP A 110 3.12 4.37 12.25
CA TRP A 110 2.74 5.51 11.40
C TRP A 110 3.12 5.29 9.93
N GLY A 111 4.26 4.67 9.66
CA GLY A 111 4.68 4.32 8.31
C GLY A 111 3.84 3.24 7.65
N LEU A 112 3.34 2.27 8.41
CA LEU A 112 2.39 1.27 7.88
C LEU A 112 1.01 1.89 7.64
N ALA A 113 0.53 2.74 8.57
CA ALA A 113 -0.71 3.48 8.38
C ALA A 113 -0.63 4.42 7.16
N SER A 114 0.51 5.11 6.96
CA SER A 114 0.73 5.95 5.78
C SER A 114 0.76 5.12 4.50
N ALA A 115 1.39 3.93 4.51
CA ALA A 115 1.40 3.01 3.38
C ALA A 115 -0.02 2.62 2.94
N VAL A 116 -0.89 2.27 3.90
CA VAL A 116 -2.29 1.89 3.64
C VAL A 116 -3.07 3.07 3.07
N ALA A 117 -3.00 4.24 3.72
CA ALA A 117 -3.69 5.44 3.25
C ALA A 117 -3.23 5.88 1.86
N ALA A 118 -1.91 5.89 1.63
CA ALA A 118 -1.30 6.22 0.35
C ALA A 118 -1.69 5.25 -0.76
N GLY A 119 -1.76 3.95 -0.44
CA GLY A 119 -2.19 2.91 -1.38
C GLY A 119 -3.66 3.06 -1.80
N GLN A 120 -4.54 3.57 -0.94
CA GLN A 120 -5.96 3.81 -1.24
C GLN A 120 -6.23 5.13 -1.96
N PHE A 121 -5.40 6.15 -1.72
CA PHE A 121 -5.69 7.53 -2.11
C PHE A 121 -5.89 7.71 -3.62
N TYR A 122 -4.85 7.47 -4.43
CA TYR A 122 -4.92 7.71 -5.88
C TYR A 122 -5.88 6.77 -6.61
N PRO A 123 -5.97 5.47 -6.30
CA PRO A 123 -7.01 4.61 -6.89
C PRO A 123 -8.42 5.17 -6.68
N THR A 124 -8.72 5.58 -5.45
CA THR A 124 -10.05 6.11 -5.09
C THR A 124 -10.31 7.44 -5.76
N LEU A 125 -9.35 8.37 -5.71
CA LEU A 125 -9.47 9.68 -6.33
C LEU A 125 -9.66 9.56 -7.86
N LYS A 126 -8.82 8.76 -8.53
CA LYS A 126 -8.88 8.57 -9.99
C LYS A 126 -10.22 7.96 -10.41
N ARG A 127 -10.73 6.98 -9.66
CA ARG A 127 -12.06 6.41 -9.92
C ARG A 127 -13.17 7.46 -9.73
N GLY A 128 -13.11 8.23 -8.64
CA GLY A 128 -14.10 9.27 -8.33
C GLY A 128 -14.20 10.36 -9.40
N VAL A 129 -13.12 10.65 -10.12
CA VAL A 129 -13.10 11.62 -11.23
C VAL A 129 -13.25 10.97 -12.62
N GLY A 130 -13.51 9.66 -12.69
CA GLY A 130 -13.69 8.95 -13.96
C GLY A 130 -12.40 8.67 -14.75
N ALA A 131 -11.23 8.83 -14.15
CA ALA A 131 -9.93 8.60 -14.78
C ALA A 131 -9.44 7.13 -14.69
N ALA A 132 -10.21 6.26 -14.03
CA ALA A 132 -9.91 4.83 -13.86
C ALA A 132 -11.20 4.01 -13.93
N LEU A 133 -11.76 3.88 -15.14
CA LEU A 133 -13.02 3.18 -15.41
C LEU A 133 -12.83 1.82 -16.11
N SER A 134 -11.67 1.57 -16.70
CA SER A 134 -11.33 0.26 -17.27
C SER A 134 -10.81 -0.69 -16.19
N CYS A 135 -11.18 -1.97 -16.31
CA CYS A 135 -10.63 -3.03 -15.47
C CYS A 135 -9.37 -3.60 -16.13
N ASP A 136 -8.26 -3.56 -15.41
CA ASP A 136 -7.05 -4.31 -15.78
C ASP A 136 -6.75 -5.34 -14.70
N LEU A 137 -6.56 -6.59 -15.11
CA LEU A 137 -6.21 -7.68 -14.21
C LEU A 137 -4.73 -7.61 -13.84
N LEU A 138 -4.41 -7.91 -12.58
CA LEU A 138 -3.02 -8.10 -12.14
C LEU A 138 -2.36 -9.27 -12.89
N PRO A 139 -1.03 -9.31 -13.06
CA PRO A 139 -0.33 -10.52 -13.53
C PRO A 139 -0.57 -11.71 -12.60
N ALA A 140 -0.46 -12.94 -13.13
CA ALA A 140 -0.85 -14.16 -12.41
C ALA A 140 -0.05 -14.37 -11.10
N GLU A 141 1.23 -14.02 -11.10
CA GLU A 141 2.13 -14.11 -9.95
C GLU A 141 1.75 -13.17 -8.80
N PHE A 142 0.93 -12.14 -9.06
CA PHE A 142 0.40 -11.18 -8.09
C PHE A 142 -1.07 -11.45 -7.71
N ARG A 143 -1.71 -12.43 -8.34
CA ARG A 143 -3.05 -12.88 -7.97
C ARG A 143 -2.90 -13.92 -6.85
N GLU A 144 -3.67 -13.77 -5.77
CA GLU A 144 -3.83 -14.86 -4.80
C GLU A 144 -4.39 -16.09 -5.53
N VAL A 145 -3.76 -17.24 -5.29
CA VAL A 145 -4.38 -18.54 -5.55
C VAL A 145 -5.03 -18.92 -4.22
N ALA A 146 -6.36 -18.93 -4.22
CA ALA A 146 -7.18 -19.31 -3.07
C ALA A 146 -6.75 -20.67 -2.49
#